data_AF-D9SJV1-F1
#
_entry.id   AF-D9SJV1-F1
#
_cell.length_a   1.000
_cell.length_b   1.000
_cell.length_c   1.000
_cell.angle_alpha   90.00
_cell.angle_beta   90.00
_cell.angle_gamma   90.00
#
_symmetry.space_group_name_H-M   'P 1'
#
loop_
_entity.id
_entity.type
_entity.pdbx_description
1 polymer ?
#
loop_
_entity_poly.entity_id
_entity_poly.type
_entity_poly.pdbx_seq_one_letter_code
_entity_poly.pdbx_strand_id
1 'polypeptide(L)'
;MTLALRVNKLLAGMLLALLAGTGSAAELDLSLPASTYRPDTKFMGESTAEKTEADKDAQKFEPDLLSGSKLHQYLGVGTMVMAGMTFITHKHPVPGSNAPRDMSGAHARYAKATVAMAAATVATGLLTHWDDFSLEDGWSDPDNLHVLLALSGAALMAYAVNKSMHSSTPTSHAGMAELGAVGMGLAIKLTW
;
A
#
# COMPACT_ATOMS: atom_id res chain seq x y z
N MET A 1 18.33 5.62 -22.60
CA MET A 1 17.33 4.93 -21.75
C MET A 1 17.98 3.69 -21.17
N THR A 2 18.40 3.77 -19.91
CA THR A 2 19.31 2.82 -19.23
C THR A 2 18.63 1.50 -18.86
N LEU A 3 19.43 0.45 -18.65
CA LEU A 3 18.97 -0.89 -18.27
C LEU A 3 18.15 -0.87 -16.97
N ALA A 4 18.52 -0.02 -16.01
CA ALA A 4 17.79 0.22 -14.76
C ALA A 4 16.33 0.65 -14.99
N LEU A 5 16.10 1.56 -15.93
CA LEU A 5 14.74 2.03 -16.27
C LEU A 5 13.86 0.92 -16.86
N ARG A 6 14.47 -0.13 -17.45
CA ARG A 6 13.74 -1.29 -17.99
C ARG A 6 13.41 -2.32 -16.92
N VAL A 7 14.31 -2.52 -15.95
CA VAL A 7 14.09 -3.43 -14.81
C VAL A 7 12.99 -2.89 -13.89
N ASN A 8 13.00 -1.59 -13.58
CA ASN A 8 11.98 -1.00 -12.71
C ASN A 8 10.58 -1.09 -13.34
N LYS A 9 10.47 -0.89 -14.66
CA LYS A 9 9.21 -1.05 -15.41
C LYS A 9 8.71 -2.51 -15.42
N LEU A 10 9.61 -3.48 -15.52
CA LEU A 10 9.24 -4.90 -15.45
C LEU A 10 8.76 -5.31 -14.04
N LEU A 11 9.43 -4.82 -13.00
CA LEU A 11 9.02 -5.05 -11.61
C LEU A 11 7.66 -4.42 -11.31
N ALA A 12 7.44 -3.16 -11.69
CA ALA A 12 6.13 -2.51 -11.56
C ALA A 12 5.01 -3.27 -12.31
N GLY A 13 5.29 -3.78 -13.51
CA GLY A 13 4.36 -4.62 -14.27
C GLY A 13 4.03 -5.94 -13.58
N MET A 14 5.02 -6.60 -12.98
CA MET A 14 4.81 -7.83 -12.19
C MET A 14 3.97 -7.57 -10.93
N LEU A 15 4.20 -6.42 -10.28
CA LEU A 15 3.47 -6.02 -9.07
C LEU A 15 2.01 -5.68 -9.37
N LEU A 16 1.74 -4.98 -10.48
CA LEU A 16 0.37 -4.77 -10.96
C LEU A 16 -0.31 -6.09 -11.32
N ALA A 17 0.40 -7.03 -11.95
CA ALA A 17 -0.17 -8.34 -12.30
C ALA A 17 -0.51 -9.20 -11.08
N LEU A 18 0.32 -9.16 -10.02
CA LEU A 18 0.06 -9.81 -8.73
C LEU A 18 -1.18 -9.23 -8.03
N LEU A 19 -1.39 -7.92 -8.14
CA LEU A 19 -2.58 -7.24 -7.61
C LEU A 19 -3.85 -7.59 -8.41
N ALA A 20 -3.74 -7.64 -9.75
CA ALA A 20 -4.86 -8.00 -10.62
C ALA A 20 -5.37 -9.44 -10.40
N GLY A 21 -4.51 -10.37 -10.00
CA GLY A 21 -4.88 -11.76 -9.71
C GLY A 21 -5.75 -11.97 -8.47
N THR A 22 -5.93 -10.94 -7.62
CA THR A 22 -6.78 -11.01 -6.40
C THR A 22 -8.18 -10.45 -6.60
N GLY A 23 -8.51 -10.01 -7.83
CA GLY A 23 -9.79 -9.40 -8.18
C GLY A 23 -10.96 -10.37 -8.28
N SER A 24 -11.47 -10.84 -7.14
CA SER A 24 -12.91 -11.08 -6.99
C SER A 24 -13.47 -10.07 -5.98
N ALA A 25 -13.26 -8.80 -6.29
CA ALA A 25 -13.92 -7.70 -5.59
C ALA A 25 -15.29 -7.48 -6.24
N ALA A 26 -16.32 -7.37 -5.39
CA ALA A 26 -17.61 -6.82 -5.79
C ALA A 26 -17.40 -5.51 -6.57
N GLU A 27 -18.21 -5.27 -7.60
CA GLU A 27 -18.15 -4.08 -8.44
C GLU A 27 -18.08 -2.81 -7.59
N LEU A 28 -16.87 -2.26 -7.48
CA LEU A 28 -16.64 -0.94 -6.91
C LEU A 28 -16.69 0.02 -8.10
N ASP A 29 -17.83 0.67 -8.29
CA ASP A 29 -18.00 1.72 -9.28
C ASP A 29 -17.13 2.92 -8.87
N LEU A 30 -15.95 3.01 -9.49
CA LEU A 30 -14.97 4.08 -9.32
C LEU A 30 -15.09 5.12 -10.45
N SER A 31 -16.28 5.31 -11.01
CA SER A 31 -16.53 6.42 -11.94
C SER A 31 -16.32 7.76 -11.23
N LEU A 32 -15.08 8.25 -11.30
CA LEU A 32 -14.76 9.63 -10.93
C LEU A 32 -15.45 10.56 -11.93
N PRO A 33 -16.12 11.63 -11.48
CA PRO A 33 -16.57 12.67 -12.40
C PRO A 33 -15.33 13.21 -13.13
N ALA A 34 -15.45 13.40 -14.44
CA ALA A 34 -14.38 13.87 -15.31
C ALA A 34 -13.81 15.21 -14.79
N SER A 35 -12.76 15.12 -13.99
CA SER A 35 -11.99 16.27 -13.54
C SER A 35 -11.18 16.76 -14.73
N THR A 36 -11.52 17.95 -15.23
CA THR A 36 -10.75 18.69 -16.21
C THR A 36 -9.40 19.08 -15.61
N TYR A 37 -8.44 18.16 -15.65
CA TYR A 37 -7.04 18.43 -15.38
C TYR A 37 -6.48 19.26 -16.54
N ARG A 38 -6.13 20.52 -16.24
CA ARG A 38 -5.49 21.44 -17.18
C ARG A 38 -4.00 21.50 -16.81
N PRO A 39 -3.08 20.98 -17.64
CA PRO A 39 -1.66 21.13 -17.39
C PRO A 39 -1.24 22.56 -17.71
N ASP A 40 -1.10 23.40 -16.69
CA ASP A 40 -0.47 24.70 -16.88
C ASP A 40 1.03 24.49 -17.11
N THR A 41 1.39 24.60 -18.38
CA THR A 41 2.76 24.69 -18.88
C THR A 41 3.27 26.10 -18.63
N LYS A 42 4.28 26.23 -17.76
CA LYS A 42 5.41 27.19 -17.85
C LYS A 42 6.06 27.35 -16.47
N PHE A 43 7.24 26.77 -16.28
CA PHE A 43 8.30 27.38 -15.48
C PHE A 43 9.66 27.00 -16.07
N MET A 44 9.98 27.60 -17.22
CA MET A 44 11.35 28.02 -17.50
C MET A 44 11.34 29.54 -17.45
N GLY A 45 12.04 30.08 -16.47
CA GLY A 45 12.22 31.51 -16.23
C GLY A 45 13.47 31.69 -15.40
N GLU A 46 14.59 31.86 -16.09
CA GLU A 46 15.83 32.39 -15.56
C GLU A 46 15.51 33.75 -14.89
N SER A 47 15.82 33.88 -13.60
CA SER A 47 15.67 35.14 -12.87
C SER A 47 16.98 35.50 -12.22
N THR A 48 17.56 36.58 -12.73
CA THR A 48 18.65 37.35 -12.14
C THR A 48 18.37 37.67 -10.67
N ALA A 49 19.41 37.59 -9.86
CA ALA A 49 19.38 37.89 -8.44
C ALA A 49 19.06 39.37 -8.20
N GLU A 50 17.86 39.65 -7.69
CA GLU A 50 17.53 40.92 -7.05
C GLU A 50 17.18 40.65 -5.59
N LYS A 51 18.05 41.15 -4.71
CA LYS A 51 17.99 40.99 -3.26
C LYS A 51 16.90 41.89 -2.70
N THR A 52 15.67 41.39 -2.73
CA THR A 52 14.52 42.06 -2.11
C THR A 52 14.46 41.68 -0.64
N GLU A 53 14.27 42.68 0.22
CA GLU A 53 14.29 42.56 1.67
C GLU A 53 13.31 41.48 2.18
N ALA A 54 13.79 40.72 3.16
CA ALA A 54 13.07 39.62 3.78
C ALA A 54 11.78 40.11 4.44
N ASP A 55 10.65 39.84 3.79
CA ASP A 55 9.32 39.99 4.34
C ASP A 55 9.17 39.07 5.56
N LYS A 56 8.67 39.64 6.66
CA LYS A 56 8.63 39.03 8.00
C LYS A 56 7.42 38.13 8.23
N ASP A 57 6.60 37.89 7.22
CA ASP A 57 5.58 36.85 7.25
C ASP A 57 6.06 35.64 6.45
N ALA A 58 6.92 34.82 7.08
CA ALA A 58 7.09 33.45 6.65
C ALA A 58 5.72 32.76 6.78
N GLN A 59 4.93 32.75 5.70
CA GLN A 59 3.69 32.01 5.65
C GLN A 59 3.96 30.61 6.17
N LYS A 60 3.30 30.27 7.28
CA LYS A 60 3.42 28.97 7.92
C LYS A 60 3.00 27.94 6.89
N PHE A 61 3.93 27.10 6.43
CA PHE A 61 3.61 26.04 5.49
C PHE A 61 2.58 25.11 6.13
N GLU A 62 1.36 25.14 5.61
CA GLU A 62 0.32 24.17 5.96
C GLU A 62 0.36 23.05 4.91
N PRO A 63 0.72 21.82 5.29
CA PRO A 63 0.73 20.72 4.34
C PRO A 63 -0.69 20.42 3.88
N ASP A 64 -0.87 20.24 2.58
CA ASP A 64 -2.16 19.84 2.01
C ASP A 64 -2.68 18.57 2.70
N LEU A 65 -3.91 18.63 3.20
CA LEU A 65 -4.59 17.49 3.83
C LEU A 65 -4.82 16.33 2.84
N LEU A 66 -4.84 16.63 1.54
CA LEU A 66 -5.10 15.71 0.44
C LEU A 66 -3.93 15.69 -0.55
N SER A 67 -2.73 15.39 -0.08
CA SER A 67 -1.59 15.05 -0.95
C SER A 67 -1.48 13.54 -1.18
N GLY A 68 -0.80 13.13 -2.25
CA GLY A 68 -0.54 11.71 -2.52
C GLY A 68 0.18 11.02 -1.36
N SER A 69 1.17 11.68 -0.76
CA SER A 69 1.90 11.15 0.41
C SER A 69 0.99 10.97 1.62
N LYS A 70 0.05 11.91 1.87
CA LYS A 70 -0.95 11.77 2.94
C LYS A 70 -1.93 10.64 2.68
N LEU A 71 -2.37 10.47 1.44
CA LEU A 71 -3.22 9.35 1.05
C LEU A 71 -2.53 8.01 1.27
N HIS A 72 -1.28 7.85 0.80
CA HIS A 72 -0.48 6.64 1.07
C HIS A 72 -0.34 6.38 2.57
N GLN A 73 -0.06 7.43 3.36
CA GLN A 73 0.02 7.36 4.81
C GLN A 73 -1.28 6.87 5.46
N TYR A 74 -2.43 7.46 5.11
CA TYR A 74 -3.71 7.04 5.67
C TYR A 74 -4.10 5.63 5.26
N LEU A 75 -3.82 5.23 4.01
CA LEU A 75 -4.07 3.87 3.55
C LEU A 75 -3.19 2.87 4.31
N GLY A 76 -1.90 3.19 4.53
CA GLY A 76 -0.98 2.33 5.26
C GLY A 76 -1.42 2.08 6.71
N VAL A 77 -1.75 3.15 7.45
CA VAL A 77 -2.27 3.03 8.83
C VAL A 77 -3.63 2.33 8.85
N GLY A 78 -4.53 2.69 7.92
CA GLY A 78 -5.84 2.05 7.81
C GLY A 78 -5.72 0.55 7.54
N THR A 79 -4.77 0.12 6.72
CA THR A 79 -4.46 -1.30 6.50
C THR A 79 -4.09 -2.01 7.80
N MET A 80 -3.25 -1.39 8.65
CA MET A 80 -2.88 -1.96 9.95
C MET A 80 -4.06 -2.07 10.92
N VAL A 81 -4.93 -1.05 10.95
CA VAL A 81 -6.17 -1.10 11.74
C VAL A 81 -7.05 -2.26 11.26
N MET A 82 -7.23 -2.42 9.95
CA MET A 82 -8.03 -3.49 9.38
C MET A 82 -7.42 -4.87 9.58
N ALA A 83 -6.09 -4.99 9.54
CA ALA A 83 -5.38 -6.22 9.92
C ALA A 83 -5.65 -6.58 11.39
N GLY A 84 -5.62 -5.59 12.30
CA GLY A 84 -6.03 -5.77 13.69
C GLY A 84 -7.49 -6.24 13.84
N MET A 85 -8.42 -5.63 13.09
CA MET A 85 -9.83 -6.06 13.06
C MET A 85 -9.98 -7.49 12.53
N THR A 86 -9.20 -7.87 11.51
CA THR A 86 -9.16 -9.24 10.98
C THR A 86 -8.70 -10.23 12.05
N PHE A 87 -7.67 -9.88 12.80
CA PHE A 87 -7.15 -10.71 13.89
C PHE A 87 -8.19 -10.92 14.98
N ILE A 88 -8.77 -9.86 15.55
CA ILE A 88 -9.70 -9.99 16.69
C ILE A 88 -11.03 -10.65 16.32
N THR A 89 -11.42 -10.64 15.04
CA THR A 89 -12.67 -11.27 14.59
C THR A 89 -12.51 -12.74 14.23
N HIS A 90 -11.32 -13.32 14.42
CA HIS A 90 -11.11 -14.74 14.21
C HIS A 90 -12.02 -15.57 15.13
N LYS A 91 -12.54 -16.69 14.63
CA LYS A 91 -13.24 -17.67 15.45
C LYS A 91 -12.36 -18.91 15.56
N HIS A 92 -12.15 -19.40 16.78
CA HIS A 92 -11.47 -20.67 16.95
C HIS A 92 -12.32 -21.80 16.36
N PRO A 93 -11.75 -22.66 15.51
CA PRO A 93 -12.46 -23.84 15.05
C PRO A 93 -12.80 -24.73 16.24
N VAL A 94 -14.04 -25.24 16.28
CA VAL A 94 -14.44 -26.22 17.29
C VAL A 94 -13.65 -27.51 17.03
N PRO A 95 -12.91 -28.06 18.01
CA PRO A 95 -12.18 -29.31 17.82
C PRO A 95 -13.10 -30.43 17.32
N GLY A 96 -12.71 -31.11 16.23
CA GLY A 96 -13.49 -32.19 15.63
C GLY A 96 -14.64 -31.74 14.70
N SER A 97 -14.83 -30.43 14.50
CA SER A 97 -15.79 -29.93 13.53
C SER A 97 -15.22 -29.98 12.10
N ASN A 98 -15.90 -30.73 11.23
CA ASN A 98 -15.71 -30.65 9.78
C ASN A 98 -16.65 -29.62 9.14
N ALA A 99 -17.20 -28.69 9.94
CA ALA A 99 -18.10 -27.67 9.40
C ALA A 99 -17.39 -26.87 8.30
N PRO A 100 -18.11 -26.57 7.19
CA PRO A 100 -17.58 -25.71 6.15
C PRO A 100 -17.07 -24.39 6.72
N ARG A 101 -15.98 -23.89 6.15
CA ARG A 101 -15.39 -22.62 6.54
C ARG A 101 -16.35 -21.46 6.32
N ASP A 102 -16.46 -20.55 7.30
CA ASP A 102 -17.20 -19.30 7.12
C ASP A 102 -16.39 -18.31 6.28
N MET A 103 -16.78 -18.17 5.02
CA MET A 103 -16.18 -17.29 4.01
C MET A 103 -16.85 -15.91 3.94
N SER A 104 -17.89 -15.69 4.74
CA SER A 104 -18.78 -14.53 4.67
C SER A 104 -18.83 -13.73 5.96
N GLY A 105 -18.35 -14.31 7.07
CA GLY A 105 -18.30 -13.68 8.38
C GLY A 105 -17.32 -12.52 8.48
N ALA A 106 -17.33 -11.86 9.65
CA ALA A 106 -16.55 -10.66 9.92
C ALA A 106 -15.05 -10.83 9.60
N HIS A 107 -14.43 -11.92 10.05
CA HIS A 107 -13.03 -12.22 9.75
C HIS A 107 -12.73 -12.22 8.25
N ALA A 108 -13.56 -12.90 7.44
CA ALA A 108 -13.36 -12.97 6.00
C ALA A 108 -13.57 -11.61 5.31
N ARG A 109 -14.53 -10.80 5.79
CA ARG A 109 -14.78 -9.44 5.27
C ARG A 109 -13.63 -8.49 5.59
N TYR A 110 -13.18 -8.48 6.84
CA TYR A 110 -12.03 -7.66 7.26
C TYR A 110 -10.78 -8.10 6.52
N ALA A 111 -10.52 -9.40 6.36
CA ALA A 111 -9.35 -9.89 5.66
C ALA A 111 -9.32 -9.44 4.18
N LYS A 112 -10.45 -9.54 3.47
CA LYS A 112 -10.57 -9.05 2.08
C LYS A 112 -10.34 -7.54 2.00
N ALA A 113 -10.93 -6.79 2.92
CA ALA A 113 -10.76 -5.34 2.98
C ALA A 113 -9.31 -4.94 3.31
N THR A 114 -8.64 -5.64 4.23
CA THR A 114 -7.22 -5.45 4.53
C THR A 114 -6.36 -5.63 3.29
N VAL A 115 -6.58 -6.69 2.51
CA VAL A 115 -5.80 -6.93 1.28
C VAL A 115 -6.09 -5.84 0.23
N ALA A 116 -7.34 -5.43 0.06
CA ALA A 116 -7.69 -4.35 -0.85
C ALA A 116 -7.06 -3.01 -0.43
N MET A 117 -7.02 -2.71 0.87
CA MET A 117 -6.33 -1.52 1.38
C MET A 117 -4.82 -1.61 1.23
N ALA A 118 -4.20 -2.77 1.53
CA ALA A 118 -2.77 -2.98 1.34
C ALA A 118 -2.37 -2.80 -0.14
N ALA A 119 -3.19 -3.32 -1.05
CA ALA A 119 -3.05 -3.11 -2.48
C ALA A 119 -3.09 -1.61 -2.85
N ALA A 120 -4.07 -0.88 -2.34
CA ALA A 120 -4.17 0.56 -2.54
C ALA A 120 -2.97 1.30 -1.95
N THR A 121 -2.51 0.95 -0.74
CA THR A 121 -1.30 1.52 -0.11
C THR A 121 -0.07 1.35 -0.98
N VAL A 122 0.16 0.13 -1.50
CA VAL A 122 1.29 -0.15 -2.40
C VAL A 122 1.16 0.67 -3.68
N ALA A 123 -0.02 0.71 -4.29
CA ALA A 123 -0.25 1.47 -5.52
C ALA A 123 0.00 2.96 -5.32
N THR A 124 -0.54 3.57 -4.26
CA THR A 124 -0.31 4.99 -3.98
C THR A 124 1.14 5.25 -3.64
N GLY A 125 1.81 4.37 -2.88
CA GLY A 125 3.22 4.50 -2.55
C GLY A 125 4.11 4.46 -3.80
N LEU A 126 3.85 3.53 -4.71
CA LEU A 126 4.54 3.45 -6.00
C LEU A 126 4.32 4.70 -6.86
N LEU A 127 3.15 5.35 -6.78
CA LEU A 127 2.89 6.57 -7.54
C LEU A 127 3.55 7.81 -6.93
N THR A 128 3.70 7.87 -5.61
CA THR A 128 4.14 9.08 -4.90
C THR A 128 5.60 9.05 -4.49
N HIS A 129 6.18 7.86 -4.36
CA HIS A 129 7.54 7.61 -3.86
C HIS A 129 8.37 6.80 -4.87
N TRP A 130 8.01 6.84 -6.15
CA TRP A 130 8.72 6.07 -7.18
C TRP A 130 10.21 6.42 -7.26
N ASP A 131 10.52 7.71 -7.16
CA ASP A 131 11.87 8.23 -7.31
C ASP A 131 12.71 8.09 -6.03
N ASP A 132 12.08 7.72 -4.90
CA ASP A 132 12.75 7.50 -3.62
C ASP A 132 13.45 6.12 -3.56
N PHE A 133 13.06 5.18 -4.42
CA PHE A 133 13.64 3.83 -4.47
C PHE A 133 14.79 3.75 -5.49
N SER A 134 16.01 3.57 -5.00
CA SER A 134 17.19 3.31 -5.82
C SER A 134 18.03 2.17 -5.27
N LEU A 135 18.21 1.12 -6.08
CA LEU A 135 19.07 -0.02 -5.75
C LEU A 135 20.54 0.37 -5.53
N GLU A 136 20.95 1.53 -6.05
CA GLU A 136 22.32 2.04 -5.89
C GLU A 136 22.59 2.50 -4.45
N ASP A 137 21.54 2.85 -3.70
CA ASP A 137 21.64 3.34 -2.31
C ASP A 137 21.82 2.17 -1.30
N GLY A 138 21.67 0.92 -1.78
CA GLY A 138 21.97 -0.29 -1.03
C GLY A 138 20.82 -0.83 -0.17
N TRP A 139 20.98 -2.06 0.33
CA TRP A 139 19.91 -2.79 1.03
C TRP A 139 19.60 -2.28 2.45
N SER A 140 20.48 -1.49 3.04
CA SER A 140 20.28 -0.88 4.36
C SER A 140 19.63 0.51 4.27
N ASP A 141 19.42 1.03 3.07
CA ASP A 141 18.73 2.28 2.87
C ASP A 141 17.28 2.19 3.39
N PRO A 142 16.80 3.14 4.20
CA PRO A 142 15.47 3.11 4.78
C PRO A 142 14.34 3.06 3.74
N ASP A 143 14.47 3.72 2.59
CA ASP A 143 13.43 3.77 1.56
C ASP A 143 13.38 2.44 0.79
N ASN A 144 14.55 1.86 0.51
CA ASN A 144 14.63 0.49 -0.03
C ASN A 144 14.02 -0.54 0.94
N LEU A 145 14.32 -0.45 2.23
CA LEU A 145 13.76 -1.34 3.25
C LEU A 145 12.25 -1.13 3.41
N HIS A 146 11.77 0.13 3.35
CA HIS A 146 10.34 0.44 3.41
C HIS A 146 9.58 -0.25 2.27
N VAL A 147 10.04 -0.08 1.03
CA VAL A 147 9.41 -0.70 -0.14
C VAL A 147 9.41 -2.22 -0.01
N LEU A 148 10.56 -2.82 0.33
CA LEU A 148 10.68 -4.27 0.46
C LEU A 148 9.75 -4.84 1.55
N LEU A 149 9.74 -4.24 2.74
CA LEU A 149 8.94 -4.70 3.87
C LEU A 149 7.44 -4.44 3.66
N ALA A 150 7.06 -3.28 3.15
CA ALA A 150 5.67 -2.95 2.87
C ALA A 150 5.10 -3.87 1.79
N LEU A 151 5.85 -4.08 0.71
CA LEU A 151 5.40 -4.89 -0.42
C LEU A 151 5.36 -6.39 -0.07
N SER A 152 6.42 -6.91 0.55
CA SER A 152 6.42 -8.30 1.01
C SER A 152 5.33 -8.54 2.07
N GLY A 153 5.11 -7.58 2.96
CA GLY A 153 4.05 -7.62 3.95
C GLY A 153 2.66 -7.71 3.32
N ALA A 154 2.37 -6.82 2.36
CA ALA A 154 1.13 -6.84 1.59
C ALA A 154 0.95 -8.16 0.83
N ALA A 155 2.02 -8.67 0.20
CA ALA A 155 1.99 -9.94 -0.53
C ALA A 155 1.73 -11.15 0.39
N LEU A 156 2.32 -11.18 1.58
CA LEU A 156 2.09 -12.24 2.58
C LEU A 156 0.65 -12.26 3.08
N MET A 157 0.06 -11.09 3.34
CA MET A 157 -1.36 -10.99 3.71
C MET A 157 -2.27 -11.41 2.55
N ALA A 158 -1.99 -10.95 1.33
CA ALA A 158 -2.72 -11.39 0.14
C ALA A 158 -2.63 -12.91 -0.06
N TYR A 159 -1.43 -13.48 0.11
CA TYR A 159 -1.22 -14.92 0.06
C TYR A 159 -2.03 -15.65 1.13
N ALA A 160 -2.07 -15.16 2.37
CA ALA A 160 -2.84 -15.77 3.45
C ALA A 160 -4.35 -15.80 3.14
N VAL A 161 -4.88 -14.69 2.62
CA VAL A 161 -6.29 -14.60 2.18
C VAL A 161 -6.56 -15.52 1.00
N ASN A 162 -5.69 -15.51 -0.01
CA ASN A 162 -5.80 -16.37 -1.19
C ASN A 162 -5.77 -17.86 -0.83
N LYS A 163 -4.86 -18.27 0.06
CA LYS A 163 -4.77 -19.63 0.58
C LYS A 163 -6.01 -20.02 1.38
N SER A 164 -6.56 -19.09 2.16
CA SER A 164 -7.77 -19.30 2.95
C SER A 164 -9.00 -19.47 2.04
N MET A 165 -9.13 -18.64 1.00
CA MET A 165 -10.35 -18.59 0.18
C MET A 165 -10.54 -19.75 -0.79
N HIS A 166 -9.45 -20.40 -1.20
CA HIS A 166 -9.49 -21.56 -2.09
C HIS A 166 -9.55 -22.90 -1.33
N SER A 167 -9.81 -22.86 -0.02
CA SER A 167 -9.89 -24.07 0.80
C SER A 167 -11.28 -24.28 1.36
N SER A 168 -11.83 -25.47 1.13
CA SER A 168 -13.11 -25.93 1.71
C SER A 168 -12.96 -26.40 3.16
N THR A 169 -11.74 -26.56 3.65
CA THR A 169 -11.42 -27.00 5.02
C THR A 169 -10.63 -25.91 5.78
N PRO A 170 -10.57 -25.98 7.12
CA PRO A 170 -9.70 -25.10 7.89
C PRO A 170 -8.23 -25.26 7.48
N THR A 171 -7.53 -24.15 7.21
CA THR A 171 -6.11 -24.14 6.83
C THR A 171 -5.29 -23.25 7.75
N SER A 172 -4.04 -23.62 7.99
CA SER A 172 -3.08 -22.73 8.65
C SER A 172 -2.64 -21.62 7.67
N HIS A 173 -3.03 -20.38 8.00
CA HIS A 173 -2.78 -19.16 7.20
C HIS A 173 -2.52 -17.92 8.07
N ALA A 174 -2.92 -17.93 9.34
CA ALA A 174 -2.73 -16.82 10.28
C ALA A 174 -1.26 -16.37 10.38
N GLY A 175 -0.32 -17.30 10.51
CA GLY A 175 1.11 -16.96 10.63
C GLY A 175 1.65 -16.15 9.43
N MET A 176 1.17 -16.40 8.22
CA MET A 176 1.58 -15.62 7.04
C MET A 176 0.96 -14.22 7.06
N ALA A 177 -0.30 -14.10 7.47
CA ALA A 177 -0.96 -12.80 7.64
C ALA A 177 -0.30 -11.97 8.74
N GLU A 178 0.04 -12.59 9.87
CA GLU A 178 0.71 -11.96 11.02
C GLU A 178 2.12 -11.49 10.65
N LEU A 179 2.93 -12.34 10.01
CA LEU A 179 4.23 -11.94 9.48
C LEU A 179 4.12 -10.79 8.48
N GLY A 180 3.10 -10.84 7.62
CA GLY A 180 2.83 -9.77 6.68
C GLY A 180 2.50 -8.44 7.36
N ALA A 181 1.63 -8.47 8.37
CA ALA A 181 1.27 -7.31 9.17
C ALA A 181 2.46 -6.74 9.96
N VAL A 182 3.30 -7.60 10.56
CA VAL A 182 4.53 -7.17 11.24
C VAL A 182 5.48 -6.50 10.26
N GLY A 183 5.68 -7.07 9.06
CA GLY A 183 6.49 -6.47 8.00
C GLY A 183 5.99 -5.07 7.61
N MET A 184 4.69 -4.90 7.39
CA MET A 184 4.11 -3.58 7.11
C MET A 184 4.27 -2.61 8.28
N GLY A 185 4.10 -3.07 9.52
CA GLY A 185 4.31 -2.25 10.71
C GLY A 185 5.75 -1.73 10.82
N LEU A 186 6.74 -2.59 10.53
CA LEU A 186 8.15 -2.18 10.46
C LEU A 186 8.39 -1.19 9.32
N ALA A 187 7.80 -1.42 8.15
CA ALA A 187 7.93 -0.50 7.01
C ALA A 187 7.43 0.92 7.38
N ILE A 188 6.25 1.03 8.00
CA ILE A 188 5.71 2.31 8.47
C ILE A 188 6.67 2.98 9.47
N LYS A 189 7.27 2.20 10.38
CA LYS A 189 8.17 2.73 11.40
C LYS A 189 9.50 3.26 10.84
N LEU A 190 9.96 2.73 9.69
CA LEU A 190 11.21 3.19 9.07
C LEU A 190 11.09 4.58 8.46
N THR A 191 9.90 4.95 7.99
CA THR A 191 9.68 6.26 7.37
C THR A 191 9.10 7.29 8.33
N TRP A 192 8.52 6.88 9.48
CA TRP A 192 7.83 7.76 10.45
C TRP A 192 8.34 7.65 11.90
#